data_AF-A0A524DLG3-F1
#
_entry.id   AF-A0A524DLG3-F1
#
_cell.length_a   1.000
_cell.length_b   1.000
_cell.length_c   1.000
_cell.angle_alpha   90.00
_cell.angle_beta   90.00
_cell.angle_gamma   90.00
#
_symmetry.space_group_name_H-M   'P 1'
#
loop_
_entity.id
_entity.type
_entity.pdbx_description
1 polymer ?
#
loop_
_entity_poly.entity_id
_entity_poly.type
_entity_poly.pdbx_seq_one_letter_code
_entity_poly.pdbx_strand_id
1 'polypeptide(L)'
;MAMKGILWSIVFFITALIYFVISTYLIFTHWVWLNELRDFEGNPIYTFALLSIFLYAVSLLVGLIYAVAMVRAVVQRNNEKGLGIPKGVKGFGLASDLIVIALFITWYLLFNEIAIFTLQPPY
;
A
#
# COMPACT_ATOMS: atom_id res chain seq x y z
N MET A 1 -15.46 -24.06 7.16
CA MET A 1 -15.57 -22.67 7.65
C MET A 1 -14.26 -22.13 8.19
N ALA A 2 -13.56 -22.86 9.07
CA ALA A 2 -12.22 -22.50 9.55
C ALA A 2 -11.19 -22.21 8.45
N MET A 3 -11.18 -23.01 7.37
CA MET A 3 -10.24 -22.85 6.26
C MET A 3 -10.38 -21.52 5.52
N LYS A 4 -11.61 -20.97 5.40
CA LYS A 4 -11.83 -19.66 4.78
C LYS A 4 -11.24 -18.52 5.61
N GLY A 5 -11.38 -18.58 6.94
CA GLY A 5 -10.78 -17.58 7.85
C GLY A 5 -9.25 -17.58 7.82
N ILE A 6 -8.64 -18.77 7.74
CA ILE A 6 -7.18 -18.91 7.61
C ILE A 6 -6.70 -18.34 6.27
N LEU A 7 -7.39 -18.64 5.17
CA LEU A 7 -7.03 -18.13 3.84
C LEU A 7 -7.08 -16.59 3.80
N TRP A 8 -8.15 -15.99 4.35
CA TRP A 8 -8.28 -14.53 4.44
C TRP A 8 -7.22 -13.90 5.34
N SER A 9 -6.85 -14.55 6.44
CA SER A 9 -5.74 -14.11 7.29
C SER A 9 -4.43 -14.03 6.52
N ILE A 10 -4.12 -15.03 5.68
CA ILE A 10 -2.90 -15.02 4.87
C ILE A 10 -2.93 -13.87 3.86
N VAL A 11 -4.06 -13.67 3.18
CA VAL A 11 -4.21 -12.55 2.25
C VAL A 11 -3.99 -11.21 2.97
N PHE A 12 -4.69 -10.97 4.08
CA PHE A 12 -4.54 -9.73 4.84
C PHE A 12 -3.13 -9.52 5.40
N PHE A 13 -2.44 -10.60 5.79
CA PHE A 13 -1.05 -10.54 6.21
C PHE A 13 -0.14 -10.06 5.08
N ILE A 14 -0.25 -10.67 3.90
CA ILE A 14 0.56 -10.30 2.73
C ILE A 14 0.27 -8.85 2.32
N THR A 15 -1.01 -8.45 2.29
CA THR A 15 -1.37 -7.06 1.96
C THR A 15 -0.81 -6.07 2.98
N ALA A 16 -0.91 -6.37 4.29
CA ALA A 16 -0.30 -5.52 5.31
C ALA A 16 1.22 -5.40 5.10
N LEU A 17 1.89 -6.52 4.83
CA LEU A 17 3.34 -6.56 4.61
C LEU A 17 3.75 -5.74 3.37
N ILE A 18 2.97 -5.80 2.29
CA ILE A 18 3.17 -4.95 1.10
C ILE A 18 3.08 -3.47 1.47
N TYR A 19 2.01 -3.06 2.15
CA TYR A 19 1.82 -1.67 2.56
C TYR A 19 2.91 -1.17 3.51
N PHE A 20 3.46 -2.03 4.38
CA PHE A 20 4.61 -1.65 5.22
C PHE A 20 5.91 -1.62 4.43
N VAL A 21 6.31 -2.74 3.83
CA VAL A 21 7.65 -2.91 3.25
C VAL A 21 7.86 -2.04 2.03
N ILE A 22 6.92 -2.01 1.08
CA ILE A 22 7.11 -1.29 -0.18
C ILE A 22 7.11 0.21 0.08
N SER A 23 6.17 0.72 0.88
CA SER A 23 6.10 2.15 1.16
C SER A 23 7.32 2.63 1.94
N THR A 24 7.82 1.85 2.91
CA THR A 24 9.08 2.12 3.60
C THR A 24 10.26 2.10 2.63
N TYR A 25 10.37 1.09 1.76
CA TYR A 25 11.45 1.03 0.78
C TYR A 25 11.46 2.26 -0.14
N LEU A 26 10.31 2.64 -0.70
CA LEU A 26 10.20 3.77 -1.62
C LEU A 26 10.54 5.10 -0.95
N ILE A 27 10.03 5.36 0.27
CA ILE A 27 10.32 6.62 0.95
C ILE A 27 11.81 6.74 1.26
N PHE A 28 12.45 5.70 1.79
CA PHE A 28 13.86 5.77 2.17
C PHE A 28 14.80 5.78 0.96
N THR A 29 14.44 5.10 -0.13
CA THR A 29 15.24 5.08 -1.36
C THR A 29 15.21 6.41 -2.08
N HIS A 30 14.04 7.05 -2.18
CA HIS A 30 13.87 8.29 -2.94
C HIS A 30 13.89 9.56 -2.08
N TRP A 31 14.09 9.44 -0.76
CA TRP A 31 14.06 10.58 0.16
C TRP A 31 15.03 11.70 -0.22
N VAL A 32 16.29 11.34 -0.50
CA VAL A 32 17.34 12.30 -0.84
C VAL A 32 16.98 12.99 -2.16
N TRP A 33 16.64 12.21 -3.18
CA TRP A 33 16.22 12.71 -4.49
C TRP A 33 15.03 13.69 -4.38
N LEU A 34 14.00 13.35 -3.60
CA LEU A 34 12.83 14.21 -3.38
C LEU A 34 13.18 15.55 -2.72
N ASN A 35 14.18 15.59 -1.84
CA ASN A 35 14.62 16.82 -1.18
C ASN A 35 15.59 17.66 -2.03
N GLU A 36 16.20 17.05 -3.05
CA GLU A 36 17.10 17.73 -3.98
C GLU A 36 16.38 18.35 -5.17
N LEU A 37 15.08 18.10 -5.34
CA LEU A 37 14.27 18.70 -6.40
C LEU A 37 14.27 20.23 -6.31
N ARG A 38 14.59 20.86 -7.43
CA ARG A 38 14.56 22.33 -7.59
C ARG A 38 13.72 22.72 -8.80
N ASP A 39 13.12 23.90 -8.75
CA ASP A 39 12.42 24.49 -9.89
C ASP A 39 13.42 25.06 -10.92
N PHE A 40 12.89 25.61 -12.01
CA PHE A 40 13.69 26.24 -13.06
C PHE A 40 14.45 27.49 -12.59
N GLU A 41 14.10 28.02 -11.41
CA GLU A 41 14.71 29.19 -10.77
C GLU A 41 15.74 28.79 -9.69
N GLY A 42 15.90 27.49 -9.41
CA GLY A 42 16.81 26.95 -8.39
C GLY A 42 16.24 26.88 -6.98
N ASN A 43 14.96 27.20 -6.77
CA ASN A 43 14.31 27.09 -5.47
C ASN A 43 13.96 25.63 -5.15
N PRO A 44 14.11 25.20 -3.88
CA PRO A 44 13.76 23.83 -3.49
C PRO A 44 12.25 23.58 -3.55
N ILE A 45 11.85 22.43 -4.11
CA ILE A 45 10.44 22.01 -4.22
C ILE A 45 10.12 20.95 -3.16
N TYR A 46 9.62 21.38 -2.00
CA TYR A 46 9.27 20.45 -0.91
C TYR A 46 7.90 19.77 -1.05
N THR A 47 7.04 20.25 -1.94
CA THR A 47 5.67 19.74 -2.10
C THR A 47 5.63 18.24 -2.39
N PHE A 48 6.52 17.74 -3.24
CA PHE A 48 6.58 16.33 -3.59
C PHE A 48 7.12 15.47 -2.43
N ALA A 49 8.08 15.97 -1.65
CA ALA A 49 8.57 15.31 -0.46
C ALA A 49 7.47 15.21 0.62
N LEU A 50 6.72 16.30 0.84
CA LEU A 50 5.57 16.34 1.74
C LEU A 50 4.47 15.38 1.31
N LEU A 51 4.13 15.35 0.01
CA LEU A 51 3.16 14.41 -0.53
C LEU A 51 3.60 12.95 -0.32
N SER A 52 4.89 12.67 -0.54
CA SER A 52 5.45 11.31 -0.35
C SER A 52 5.38 10.86 1.10
N ILE A 53 5.67 11.74 2.07
CA ILE A 53 5.50 11.45 3.50
C ILE A 53 4.03 11.21 3.84
N PHE A 54 3.13 12.03 3.32
CA PHE A 54 1.71 11.86 3.53
C PHE A 54 1.22 10.49 3.02
N LEU A 55 1.58 10.13 1.79
CA LEU A 55 1.26 8.83 1.21
C LEU A 55 1.89 7.68 1.98
N TYR A 56 3.12 7.84 2.47
CA TYR A 56 3.76 6.86 3.36
C TYR A 56 2.96 6.66 4.65
N ALA A 57 2.57 7.74 5.33
CA ALA A 57 1.77 7.66 6.55
C ALA A 57 0.39 7.00 6.31
N VAL A 58 -0.27 7.35 5.20
CA VAL A 58 -1.53 6.68 4.79
C VAL A 58 -1.29 5.20 4.53
N SER A 59 -0.22 4.83 3.84
CA SER A 59 0.15 3.43 3.59
C SER A 59 0.34 2.64 4.89
N LEU A 60 1.05 3.20 5.88
CA LEU A 60 1.20 2.59 7.20
C LEU A 60 -0.15 2.38 7.91
N LEU A 61 -1.04 3.39 7.86
CA LEU A 61 -2.38 3.29 8.43
C LEU A 61 -3.20 2.18 7.77
N VAL A 62 -3.14 2.06 6.45
CA VAL A 62 -3.80 0.98 5.70
C VAL A 62 -3.21 -0.38 6.08
N GLY A 63 -1.87 -0.48 6.16
CA GLY A 63 -1.18 -1.68 6.63
C GLY A 63 -1.66 -2.13 8.02
N LEU A 64 -1.86 -1.19 8.95
CA LEU A 64 -2.41 -1.47 10.28
C LEU A 64 -3.86 -1.98 10.22
N ILE A 65 -4.70 -1.40 9.37
CA ILE A 65 -6.09 -1.87 9.18
C ILE A 65 -6.10 -3.32 8.70
N TYR A 66 -5.25 -3.68 7.73
CA TYR A 66 -5.11 -5.04 7.24
C TYR A 66 -4.53 -5.99 8.31
N ALA A 67 -3.59 -5.54 9.14
CA ALA A 67 -3.09 -6.33 10.27
C ALA A 67 -4.20 -6.63 11.29
N VAL A 68 -5.06 -5.66 11.61
CA VAL A 68 -6.23 -5.89 12.48
C VAL A 68 -7.24 -6.85 11.81
N ALA A 69 -7.47 -6.70 10.50
CA ALA A 69 -8.35 -7.59 9.75
C ALA A 69 -7.82 -9.04 9.73
N MET A 70 -6.50 -9.23 9.62
CA MET A 70 -5.85 -10.53 9.75
C MET A 70 -6.15 -11.17 11.11
N VAL A 71 -5.90 -10.46 12.20
CA VAL A 71 -6.14 -10.97 13.56
C VAL A 71 -7.62 -11.37 13.73
N ARG A 72 -8.55 -10.53 13.25
CA ARG A 72 -9.97 -10.85 13.29
C ARG A 72 -10.32 -12.09 12.47
N ALA A 73 -9.73 -12.27 11.30
CA ALA A 73 -9.96 -13.45 10.45
C ALA A 73 -9.50 -14.75 11.12
N VAL A 74 -8.39 -14.71 11.89
CA VAL A 74 -7.92 -15.86 12.68
C VAL A 74 -8.82 -16.11 13.88
N VAL A 75 -9.12 -15.09 14.69
CA VAL A 75 -9.90 -15.23 15.93
C VAL A 75 -11.34 -15.65 15.64
N GLN A 76 -11.95 -15.14 14.57
CA GLN A 76 -13.35 -15.39 14.23
C GLN A 76 -13.55 -16.56 13.25
N ARG A 77 -12.50 -17.33 12.94
CA ARG A 77 -12.50 -18.41 11.92
C ARG A 77 -13.55 -19.52 12.13
N ASN A 78 -13.94 -19.76 13.38
CA ASN A 78 -14.89 -20.82 13.77
C ASN A 78 -16.30 -20.30 14.03
N ASN A 79 -16.54 -18.99 13.92
CA ASN A 79 -17.84 -18.39 14.22
C ASN A 79 -18.69 -18.31 12.94
N GLU A 80 -19.84 -18.99 12.91
CA GLU A 80 -20.73 -19.04 11.74
C GLU A 80 -21.28 -17.65 11.34
N LYS A 81 -21.46 -16.74 12.31
CA LYS A 81 -21.85 -15.34 12.08
C LYS A 81 -20.64 -14.41 11.86
N GLY A 82 -19.43 -14.88 12.14
CA GLY A 82 -18.22 -14.07 12.34
C GLY A 82 -17.27 -13.96 11.14
N LEU A 83 -17.54 -14.63 10.02
CA LEU A 83 -16.76 -14.44 8.78
C LEU A 83 -17.02 -13.08 8.09
N GLY A 84 -17.85 -12.24 8.71
CA GLY A 84 -18.13 -10.88 8.27
C GLY A 84 -16.86 -10.03 8.30
N ILE A 85 -16.10 -10.06 7.19
CA ILE A 85 -15.16 -9.01 6.83
C ILE A 85 -15.88 -7.69 7.16
N PRO A 86 -15.36 -6.86 8.08
CA PRO A 86 -16.04 -5.63 8.44
C PRO A 86 -16.37 -4.89 7.15
N LYS A 87 -17.64 -4.48 6.95
CA LYS A 87 -18.11 -3.89 5.69
C LYS A 87 -17.18 -2.76 5.22
N GLY A 88 -16.58 -2.04 6.18
CA GLY A 88 -15.52 -1.06 5.96
C GLY A 88 -14.29 -1.63 5.24
N VAL A 89 -13.70 -2.74 5.69
CA VAL A 89 -12.54 -3.38 5.01
C VAL A 89 -12.92 -3.94 3.64
N LYS A 90 -14.16 -4.41 3.46
CA LYS A 90 -14.60 -4.93 2.16
C LYS A 90 -14.75 -3.83 1.11
N GLY A 91 -15.28 -2.66 1.49
CA GLY A 91 -15.42 -1.51 0.59
C GLY A 91 -14.13 -0.72 0.45
N PHE A 92 -13.44 -0.44 1.56
CA PHE A 92 -12.17 0.27 1.60
C PHE A 92 -11.06 -0.53 0.92
N GLY A 93 -10.97 -1.84 1.18
CA GLY A 93 -9.97 -2.69 0.55
C GLY A 93 -10.17 -2.79 -0.96
N LEU A 94 -11.42 -2.88 -1.43
CA LEU A 94 -11.71 -2.92 -2.86
C LEU A 94 -11.42 -1.57 -3.54
N ALA A 95 -11.73 -0.45 -2.89
CA ALA A 95 -11.36 0.88 -3.38
C ALA A 95 -9.83 1.07 -3.40
N SER A 96 -9.14 0.59 -2.36
CA SER A 96 -7.68 0.63 -2.26
C SER A 96 -7.01 -0.23 -3.34
N ASP A 97 -7.50 -1.45 -3.56
CA ASP A 97 -7.03 -2.35 -4.61
C ASP A 97 -7.24 -1.72 -6.00
N LEU A 98 -8.40 -1.10 -6.24
CA LEU A 98 -8.68 -0.38 -7.50
C LEU A 98 -7.71 0.79 -7.71
N ILE A 99 -7.38 1.55 -6.66
CA ILE A 99 -6.42 2.65 -6.73
C ILE A 99 -5.03 2.10 -7.07
N VAL A 100 -4.58 1.04 -6.40
CA VAL A 100 -3.26 0.43 -6.66
C VAL A 100 -3.19 -0.13 -8.08
N ILE A 101 -4.24 -0.82 -8.56
CA ILE A 101 -4.32 -1.33 -9.94
C ILE A 101 -4.27 -0.18 -10.95
N ALA A 102 -5.04 0.90 -10.73
CA ALA A 102 -5.00 2.07 -11.59
C ALA A 102 -3.60 2.70 -11.65
N LEU A 103 -2.89 2.71 -10.51
CA LEU A 103 -1.52 3.20 -10.41
C LEU A 103 -0.55 2.33 -11.22
N PHE A 104 -0.65 1.00 -11.13
CA PHE A 104 0.13 0.07 -11.97
C PHE A 104 -0.13 0.27 -13.47
N ILE A 105 -1.40 0.39 -13.86
CA ILE A 105 -1.77 0.60 -15.27
C ILE A 105 -1.20 1.93 -15.77
N THR A 106 -1.38 3.00 -15.00
CA THR A 106 -0.87 4.33 -15.36
C THR A 106 0.65 4.31 -15.48
N TRP A 107 1.35 3.66 -14.54
CA TRP A 107 2.81 3.52 -14.60
C TRP A 107 3.27 2.75 -15.83
N TYR A 108 2.62 1.63 -16.12
CA TYR A 108 2.93 0.83 -17.31
C TYR A 108 2.70 1.63 -18.60
N LEU A 109 1.64 2.42 -18.69
CA LEU A 109 1.38 3.27 -19.85
C LEU A 109 2.41 4.39 -20.03
N LEU A 110 2.94 4.94 -18.93
CA LEU A 110 3.91 6.03 -18.96
C LEU A 110 5.35 5.56 -19.20
N PHE A 111 5.73 4.43 -18.60
CA PHE A 111 7.12 3.98 -18.54
C PHE A 111 7.37 2.63 -19.23
N ASN A 112 6.31 1.95 -19.70
CA ASN A 112 6.37 0.61 -20.30
C ASN A 112 7.01 -0.46 -19.39
N GLU A 113 6.93 -0.24 -18.09
CA GLU A 113 7.48 -1.08 -17.03
C GLU A 113 6.39 -1.46 -16.03
N ILE A 114 6.46 -2.66 -15.46
CA ILE A 114 5.59 -3.02 -14.34
C ILE A 114 6.19 -2.38 -13.10
N ALA A 115 5.50 -1.37 -12.54
CA ALA A 115 5.93 -0.72 -11.32
C ALA A 115 6.25 -1.79 -10.27
N ILE A 116 7.33 -1.61 -9.50
CA ILE A 116 7.83 -2.52 -8.45
C ILE A 116 8.78 -3.64 -8.92
N PHE A 117 8.85 -4.01 -10.21
CA PHE A 117 9.84 -5.00 -10.66
C PHE A 117 11.16 -4.42 -11.14
N THR A 118 11.20 -3.14 -11.51
CA THR A 118 12.40 -2.60 -12.13
C THR A 118 13.50 -2.26 -11.14
N LEU A 119 13.20 -2.02 -9.84
CA LEU A 119 14.19 -1.75 -8.77
C LEU A 119 15.33 -0.81 -9.21
N GLN A 120 15.09 -0.02 -10.23
CA GLN A 120 16.04 0.84 -10.90
C GLN A 120 15.40 2.23 -10.84
N PRO A 121 16.11 3.22 -10.30
CA PRO A 121 15.65 4.59 -10.39
C PRO A 121 15.53 4.95 -11.87
N PRO A 122 14.44 5.65 -12.29
CA PRO A 122 14.34 6.15 -13.65
C PRO A 122 15.54 7.07 -13.88
N TYR A 123 16.31 6.76 -14.93
CA TYR A 123 17.50 7.50 -15.36
C TYR A 123 17.20 8.97 -15.64
#